data_AF-A0A9Q3BQN6-F1
#
_entry.id   AF-A0A9Q3BQN6-F1
#
_cell.length_a   1.000
_cell.length_b   1.000
_cell.length_c   1.000
_cell.angle_alpha   90.00
_cell.angle_beta   90.00
_cell.angle_gamma   90.00
#
_symmetry.space_group_name_H-M   'P 1'
#
loop_
_entity.id
_entity.type
_entity.pdbx_description
1 polymer ?
#
loop_
_entity_poly.entity_id
_entity_poly.type
_entity_poly.pdbx_seq_one_letter_code
_entity_poly.pdbx_strand_id
1 'polypeptide(L)' 'MELYIYVERPYPPMLRRPLYPASLETRKEIEKHINELLEMDVIRKIGHNKIVEITTPVLITWHDGKSRLHGD' A
#
# COMPACT_ATOMS: atom_id res chain seq x y z
N MET A 1 -18.50 -17.57 13.64
CA MET A 1 -17.65 -17.84 12.48
C MET A 1 -16.31 -17.21 12.78
N GLU A 2 -15.26 -18.00 13.01
CA GLU A 2 -13.91 -17.48 13.27
C GLU A 2 -13.16 -17.31 11.96
N LEU A 3 -12.58 -16.14 11.75
CA LEU A 3 -11.73 -15.82 10.59
C LEU A 3 -10.27 -16.04 10.99
N TYR A 4 -9.61 -17.00 10.35
CA TYR A 4 -8.18 -17.25 10.55
C TYR A 4 -7.39 -16.52 9.46
N ILE A 5 -6.50 -15.60 9.84
CA ILE A 5 -5.52 -15.02 8.93
C ILE A 5 -4.34 -15.99 8.89
N TYR A 6 -4.11 -16.65 7.76
CA TYR A 6 -2.95 -17.50 7.56
C TYR A 6 -1.69 -16.61 7.56
N VAL A 7 -1.05 -16.52 8.73
CA VAL A 7 0.24 -15.82 8.95
C VAL A 7 1.43 -16.78 8.88
N GLU A 8 1.19 -18.04 8.52
CA GLU A 8 2.22 -19.06 8.43
C GLU A 8 2.84 -19.10 7.03
N ARG A 9 4.15 -19.37 7.00
CA ARG A 9 4.93 -19.57 5.78
C ARG A 9 4.36 -20.73 4.95
N PRO A 10 4.59 -20.76 3.61
CA PRO A 10 5.50 -19.88 2.89
C PRO A 10 4.83 -18.60 2.40
N TYR A 11 5.46 -17.47 2.72
CA TYR A 11 5.16 -16.22 2.02
C TYR A 11 5.63 -16.31 0.55
N PRO A 12 5.08 -15.48 -0.35
CA PRO A 12 5.61 -15.36 -1.71
C PRO A 12 7.12 -15.07 -1.70
N PRO A 13 7.91 -15.63 -2.63
CA PRO A 13 9.38 -15.58 -2.58
C PRO A 13 9.98 -14.18 -2.66
N MET A 14 9.23 -13.18 -3.14
CA MET A 14 9.68 -11.78 -3.21
C MET A 14 8.86 -10.90 -2.27
N LEU A 15 9.34 -10.79 -1.03
CA LEU A 15 8.69 -10.04 0.03
C LEU A 15 8.90 -8.54 -0.08
N ARG A 16 10.00 -8.10 -0.69
CA ARG A 16 10.29 -6.67 -0.90
C ARG A 16 10.30 -6.35 -2.38
N ARG A 17 9.20 -5.77 -2.85
CA ARG A 17 9.10 -5.26 -4.21
C ARG A 17 9.51 -3.78 -4.24
N PRO A 18 10.28 -3.35 -5.25
CA PRO A 18 10.56 -1.92 -5.46
C PRO A 18 9.27 -1.19 -5.83
N LEU A 19 9.24 0.11 -5.56
CA LEU A 19 8.12 0.97 -5.96
C LEU A 19 8.05 1.06 -7.49
N TYR A 20 6.83 1.08 -8.03
CA TYR A 20 6.64 1.38 -9.45
C TYR A 20 6.95 2.85 -9.75
N PRO A 21 7.60 3.16 -10.90
CA PRO A 21 7.75 4.54 -11.32
C PRO A 21 6.36 5.15 -11.57
N ALA A 22 6.14 6.35 -11.03
CA ALA A 22 4.86 7.04 -11.09
C ALA A 22 5.05 8.47 -11.61
N SER A 23 4.09 8.94 -12.40
CA SER A 23 4.04 10.34 -12.86
C SER A 23 3.81 11.29 -11.67
N LEU A 24 4.06 12.59 -11.87
CA LEU A 24 3.80 13.60 -10.84
C LEU A 24 2.33 13.61 -10.40
N GLU A 25 1.40 13.46 -11.36
CA GLU A 25 -0.04 13.38 -11.09
C GLU A 25 -0.38 12.14 -10.28
N THR A 26 0.10 10.97 -10.68
CA THR A 26 -0.10 9.73 -9.94
C THR A 26 0.43 9.82 -8.51
N ARG A 27 1.61 10.42 -8.31
CA ARG A 27 2.17 10.61 -6.96
C ARG A 27 1.29 11.48 -6.07
N LYS A 28 0.75 12.57 -6.61
CA LYS A 28 -0.17 13.46 -5.86
C LYS A 28 -1.44 12.73 -5.45
N GLU A 29 -2.00 11.91 -6.33
CA GLU A 29 -3.19 11.10 -6.00
C GLU A 29 -2.87 10.03 -4.96
N ILE A 30 -1.72 9.35 -5.07
CA ILE A 30 -1.27 8.40 -4.02
C ILE A 30 -1.15 9.12 -2.68
N GLU A 31 -0.50 10.28 -2.64
CA GLU A 31 -0.31 11.05 -1.40
C GLU A 31 -1.65 11.48 -0.79
N LYS A 32 -2.60 11.93 -1.62
CA LYS A 32 -3.96 12.23 -1.20
C LYS A 32 -4.64 11.02 -0.52
N HIS A 33 -4.66 9.86 -1.20
CA HIS A 33 -5.27 8.64 -0.63
C HIS A 33 -4.59 8.20 0.66
N ILE A 34 -3.25 8.27 0.72
CA ILE A 34 -2.50 7.91 1.93
C ILE A 34 -2.82 8.85 3.09
N ASN A 35 -2.93 10.16 2.85
CA ASN A 35 -3.30 11.12 3.90
C ASN A 35 -4.72 10.87 4.41
N GLU A 36 -5.69 10.63 3.53
CA GLU A 36 -7.07 10.27 3.93
C GLU A 36 -7.08 9.00 4.80
N LEU A 37 -6.33 7.96 4.41
CA LEU A 37 -6.24 6.71 5.18
C LEU A 37 -5.53 6.89 6.54
N LEU A 38 -4.56 7.80 6.63
CA LEU A 38 -3.91 8.16 7.90
C LEU A 38 -4.86 8.93 8.82
N GLU A 39 -5.63 9.88 8.29
CA GLU A 39 -6.64 10.64 9.03
C GLU A 39 -7.76 9.75 9.57
N MET A 40 -8.14 8.72 8.81
CA MET A 40 -9.12 7.71 9.20
C MET A 40 -8.57 6.62 10.15
N ASP A 41 -7.28 6.67 10.50
CA ASP A 41 -6.58 5.64 11.30
C ASP A 41 -6.69 4.21 10.71
N VAL A 42 -6.81 4.10 9.38
CA VAL A 42 -6.84 2.83 8.65
C VAL A 42 -5.42 2.28 8.45
N ILE A 43 -4.46 3.18 8.21
CA ILE A 43 -3.04 2.86 8.08
C ILE A 43 -2.23 3.73 9.02
N ARG A 44 -0.98 3.32 9.28
CA ARG A 44 -0.04 4.08 10.10
C ARG A 44 1.32 4.21 9.43
N LYS A 45 2.01 5.31 9.70
CA LYS A 45 3.40 5.49 9.25
C LYS A 45 4.34 4.56 10.02
N ILE A 46 5.17 3.83 9.30
CA ILE A 46 6.29 3.08 9.88
C ILE A 46 7.51 4.01 9.95
N GLY A 47 8.11 4.14 11.13
CA GLY A 47 9.31 4.96 11.32
C GLY A 47 10.52 4.38 10.59
N HIS A 48 11.43 5.25 10.12
CA HIS A 48 12.61 4.86 9.33
C HIS A 48 13.53 3.82 10.00
N ASN A 49 13.49 3.71 11.33
CA ASN A 49 14.31 2.77 12.10
C ASN A 49 13.67 1.37 12.26
N LYS A 50 12.50 1.12 11.65
CA LYS A 50 11.81 -0.17 11.73
C LYS A 50 12.15 -1.02 10.52
N ILE A 51 12.52 -2.27 10.78
CA ILE A 51 12.69 -3.26 9.72
C ILE A 51 11.29 -3.67 9.24
N VAL A 52 11.05 -3.50 7.94
CA VAL A 52 9.83 -3.99 7.28
C VAL A 52 10.21 -5.24 6.49
N GLU A 53 9.61 -6.38 6.85
CA GLU A 53 9.91 -7.65 6.18
C GLU A 53 9.27 -7.72 4.79
N ILE A 54 8.11 -7.08 4.61
CA ILE A 54 7.29 -7.16 3.40
C ILE A 54 6.91 -5.75 2.90
N THR A 55 7.15 -5.46 1.63
CA THR A 55 6.67 -4.26 0.94
C THR A 55 5.98 -4.61 -0.35
N THR A 56 4.79 -4.05 -0.52
CA THR A 56 3.96 -4.16 -1.73
C THR A 56 3.89 -2.79 -2.41
N PRO A 57 4.16 -2.67 -3.72
CA PRO A 57 4.02 -1.42 -4.42
C PRO A 57 2.54 -1.08 -4.50
N VAL A 58 2.26 0.23 -4.54
CA VAL A 58 0.90 0.73 -4.75
C VAL A 58 0.80 1.41 -6.11
N LEU A 59 -0.40 1.37 -6.67
CA LEU A 59 -0.72 2.00 -7.95
C LEU A 59 -2.09 2.68 -7.88
N ILE A 60 -2.30 3.63 -8.79
CA ILE A 60 -3.60 4.28 -8.99
C ILE A 60 -4.26 3.71 -10.22
N THR A 61 -5.53 3.35 -10.08
CA THR A 61 -6.43 3.15 -11.20
C THR A 61 -7.46 4.26 -11.25
N TRP A 62 -7.97 4.56 -12.45
CA TRP A 62 -8.97 5.60 -12.66
C TRP A 62 -10.27 4.97 -13.17
N HIS A 63 -11.38 5.41 -12.59
CA HIS A 63 -12.71 5.01 -13.02
C HIS A 63 -13.68 6.18 -12.80
N ASP A 64 -14.42 6.59 -13.84
CA ASP A 64 -15.38 7.69 -13.82
C ASP A 64 -14.85 8.98 -13.16
N GLY A 65 -13.62 9.37 -13.52
CA GLY A 65 -12.98 10.58 -12.97
C GLY A 65 -12.56 10.47 -11.50
N LYS A 66 -12.64 9.28 -10.90
CA LYS A 66 -12.19 9.01 -9.52
C LYS A 66 -10.97 8.09 -9.54
N SER A 67 -9.98 8.43 -8.73
CA SER A 67 -8.80 7.61 -8.49
C SER A 67 -9.07 6.57 -7.40
N ARG A 68 -8.45 5.40 -7.51
CA ARG A 68 -8.46 4.33 -6.49
C ARG A 68 -7.04 3.88 -6.22
N LEU A 69 -6.68 3.71 -4.95
CA LEU A 69 -5.40 3.15 -4.52
C LEU A 69 -5.48 1.62 -4.45
N HIS A 70 -4.55 0.95 -5.12
CA HIS A 70 -4.44 -0.50 -5.15
C HIS A 70 -3.07 -0.94 -4.63
N GLY A 71 -3.04 -1.95 -3.75
CA GLY A 71 -1.85 -2.76 -3.52
C GLY A 71 -1.80 -3.90 -4.53
N ASP A 72 -0.60 -4.20 -5.02
CA ASP A 72 -0.30 -5.29 -5.96
C ASP A 72 -0.25 -6.69 -5.31
#